data_AF-A0A0M6W9J3-F1
#
_entry.id   AF-A0A0M6W9J3-F1
#
_cell.length_a   1.000
_cell.length_b   1.000
_cell.length_c   1.000
_cell.angle_alpha   90.00
_cell.angle_beta   90.00
_cell.angle_gamma   90.00
#
_symmetry.space_group_name_H-M   'P 1'
#
loop_
_entity.id
_entity.type
_entity.pdbx_description
1 polymer ?
#
loop_
_entity_poly.entity_id
_entity_poly.type
_entity_poly.pdbx_seq_one_letter_code
_entity_poly.pdbx_strand_id
1 'polypeptide(L)'
;MNISATAAMGYTYTNIKTGVSQKKDVSNENTCEKQTQKEYKNVVKEYKQKHPDSASHVNQQVQAGKNYMKNCGGDEISRSDMTMDEYKAFFKNLMDGVSFDSSQANCKEMWSITEDGWEQMKNDPEYEAWVLGYTIENRSVHFPFQASFLNVEKFGASIEEHHGEGIPMNTESPKKSGKKDESWWSKRQKRMKELMKRQQKTALKRAQERRNVTDIYEENIDIFTESMMGGKNGTEYF
;
A
#
# COMPACT_ATOMS: atom_id res chain seq x y z
N MET A 1 -30.66 -10.00 24.87
CA MET A 1 -30.11 -8.87 25.63
C MET A 1 -30.11 -7.67 24.70
N ASN A 2 -30.94 -6.67 25.02
CA ASN A 2 -30.96 -5.39 24.33
C ASN A 2 -29.85 -4.51 24.88
N ILE A 3 -29.10 -3.87 23.99
CA ILE A 3 -28.33 -2.66 24.31
C ILE A 3 -28.47 -1.69 23.15
N SER A 4 -29.27 -0.67 23.41
CA SER A 4 -29.41 0.59 22.69
C SER A 4 -28.33 1.57 23.14
N ALA A 5 -27.71 2.30 22.19
CA ALA A 5 -27.21 3.68 22.34
C ALA A 5 -26.61 4.13 20.97
N THR A 6 -27.37 4.74 20.07
CA THR A 6 -27.56 6.20 19.89
C THR A 6 -26.27 7.01 19.71
N ALA A 7 -26.02 7.45 18.47
CA ALA A 7 -25.49 8.78 18.14
C ALA A 7 -25.83 9.08 16.67
N ALA A 8 -27.08 9.48 16.41
CA ALA A 8 -27.48 10.11 15.16
C ALA A 8 -26.98 11.57 15.19
N MET A 9 -25.88 11.86 14.49
CA MET A 9 -25.51 13.25 14.16
C MET A 9 -26.38 13.69 12.98
N GLY A 10 -27.62 14.08 13.31
CA GLY A 10 -28.52 14.70 12.36
C GLY A 10 -28.12 16.15 12.10
N TYR A 11 -27.77 16.46 10.86
CA TYR A 11 -27.82 17.84 10.37
C TYR A 11 -29.08 17.96 9.51
N THR A 12 -30.09 18.62 10.08
CA THR A 12 -31.34 18.95 9.41
C THR A 12 -31.10 20.09 8.42
N TYR A 13 -31.30 19.84 7.14
CA TYR A 13 -31.42 20.89 6.13
C TYR A 13 -32.73 21.66 6.37
N THR A 14 -32.65 22.93 6.75
CA THR A 14 -33.82 23.82 6.79
C THR A 14 -34.16 24.26 5.37
N ASN A 15 -35.18 23.64 4.78
CA ASN A 15 -35.80 24.11 3.54
C ASN A 15 -36.50 25.46 3.80
N ILE A 16 -35.90 26.56 3.37
CA ILE A 16 -36.59 27.85 3.28
C ILE A 16 -37.50 27.80 2.05
N LYS A 17 -38.76 27.44 2.25
CA LYS A 17 -39.84 27.71 1.29
C LYS A 17 -40.25 29.18 1.44
N THR A 18 -39.67 30.07 0.64
CA THR A 18 -40.25 31.39 0.38
C THR A 18 -41.11 31.31 -0.88
N GLY A 19 -42.37 31.74 -0.73
CA GLY A 19 -43.46 31.49 -1.65
C GLY A 19 -43.31 32.13 -3.03
N VAL A 20 -43.92 31.43 -3.99
CA VAL A 20 -44.25 31.90 -5.33
C VAL A 20 -44.97 33.24 -5.25
N SER A 21 -44.46 34.24 -5.97
CA SER A 21 -45.21 35.42 -6.37
C SER A 21 -45.01 35.63 -7.87
N GLN A 22 -46.07 35.38 -8.64
CA GLN A 22 -46.14 35.68 -10.05
C GLN A 22 -46.14 37.20 -10.25
N LYS A 23 -45.25 37.74 -11.11
CA LYS A 23 -45.62 38.63 -12.22
C LYS A 23 -44.42 39.18 -13.03
N LYS A 24 -44.69 39.19 -14.34
CA LYS A 24 -44.34 40.15 -15.40
C LYS A 24 -43.02 39.97 -16.15
N ASP A 25 -43.23 39.64 -17.43
CA ASP A 25 -42.33 39.82 -18.56
C ASP A 25 -41.70 41.21 -18.59
N VAL A 26 -40.38 41.23 -18.62
CA VAL A 26 -39.60 42.29 -19.27
C VAL A 26 -38.45 41.59 -19.99
N SER A 27 -38.53 41.62 -21.31
CA SER A 27 -37.48 41.28 -22.26
C SER A 27 -36.19 42.01 -21.90
N ASN A 28 -35.14 41.27 -21.56
CA ASN A 28 -33.78 41.78 -21.64
C ASN A 28 -32.94 40.74 -22.38
N GLU A 29 -32.60 41.11 -23.61
CA GLU A 29 -31.66 40.40 -24.47
C GLU A 29 -30.29 40.39 -23.79
N ASN A 30 -29.99 39.29 -23.10
CA ASN A 30 -28.62 38.94 -22.79
C ASN A 30 -28.26 37.78 -23.69
N THR A 31 -27.49 38.10 -24.73
CA THR A 31 -26.81 37.18 -25.62
C THR A 31 -26.02 36.20 -24.76
N CYS A 32 -26.64 35.05 -24.47
CA CYS A 32 -25.98 33.91 -23.86
C CYS A 32 -24.99 33.41 -24.90
N GLU A 33 -23.72 33.73 -24.69
CA GLU A 33 -22.61 33.08 -25.36
C GLU A 33 -22.85 31.59 -25.21
N LYS A 34 -23.16 30.94 -26.33
CA LYS A 34 -23.29 29.49 -26.42
C LYS A 34 -21.94 28.92 -26.01
N GLN A 35 -21.82 28.56 -24.75
CA GLN A 35 -20.78 27.67 -24.28
C GLN A 35 -20.92 26.41 -25.11
N THR A 36 -20.04 26.25 -26.08
CA THR A 36 -19.81 25.00 -26.79
C THR A 36 -19.67 23.92 -25.72
N GLN A 37 -20.68 23.07 -25.59
CA GLN A 37 -20.60 21.88 -24.75
C GLN A 37 -19.41 21.07 -25.28
N LYS A 38 -18.27 21.13 -24.59
CA LYS A 38 -17.23 20.13 -24.77
C LYS A 38 -17.92 18.80 -24.52
N GLU A 39 -17.89 17.90 -25.49
CA GLU A 39 -18.48 16.58 -25.36
C GLU A 39 -17.58 15.79 -24.40
N TYR A 40 -17.89 15.87 -23.10
CA TYR A 40 -17.13 15.17 -22.08
C TYR A 40 -17.39 13.67 -22.22
N LYS A 41 -16.32 12.94 -22.53
CA LYS A 41 -16.36 11.49 -22.67
C LYS A 41 -16.50 10.87 -21.28
N ASN A 42 -17.20 9.74 -21.20
CA ASN A 42 -17.22 8.93 -19.98
C ASN A 42 -15.84 8.26 -19.82
N VAL A 43 -15.02 8.84 -18.94
CA VAL A 43 -13.60 8.45 -18.77
C VAL A 43 -13.49 7.09 -18.09
N VAL A 44 -14.46 6.73 -17.26
CA VAL A 44 -14.52 5.42 -16.59
C VAL A 44 -14.72 4.31 -17.63
N LYS A 45 -15.60 4.53 -18.61
CA LYS A 45 -15.86 3.57 -19.70
C LYS A 45 -14.65 3.43 -20.61
N GLU A 46 -14.00 4.54 -20.96
CA GLU A 46 -12.77 4.53 -21.76
C GLU A 46 -11.65 3.75 -21.04
N TYR A 47 -11.45 4.01 -19.74
CA TYR A 47 -10.47 3.29 -18.94
C TYR A 47 -10.73 1.78 -18.92
N LYS A 48 -11.98 1.37 -18.67
CA LYS A 48 -12.36 -0.07 -18.67
C LYS A 48 -12.16 -0.75 -20.02
N GLN A 49 -12.31 0.00 -21.11
CA GLN A 49 -12.07 -0.53 -22.46
C GLN A 49 -10.58 -0.73 -22.74
N LYS A 50 -9.72 0.19 -22.25
CA LYS A 50 -8.27 0.10 -22.36
C LYS A 50 -7.69 -0.96 -21.40
N HIS A 51 -8.28 -1.11 -20.22
CA HIS A 51 -7.80 -1.96 -19.12
C HIS A 51 -8.90 -2.94 -18.67
N PRO A 52 -9.20 -3.99 -19.46
CA PRO A 52 -10.26 -4.95 -19.13
C PRO A 52 -9.99 -5.71 -17.83
N ASP A 53 -8.73 -5.97 -17.49
CA ASP A 53 -8.34 -6.68 -16.26
C ASP A 53 -8.69 -5.91 -14.99
N SER A 54 -8.59 -4.57 -15.04
CA SER A 54 -8.93 -3.68 -13.93
C SER A 54 -10.41 -3.30 -13.89
N ALA A 55 -11.20 -3.67 -14.91
CA ALA A 55 -12.56 -3.18 -15.06
C ALA A 55 -13.50 -3.58 -13.92
N SER A 56 -13.32 -4.80 -13.37
CA SER A 56 -14.09 -5.26 -12.21
C SER A 56 -13.81 -4.40 -10.98
N HIS A 57 -12.55 -4.08 -10.73
CA HIS A 57 -12.14 -3.27 -9.58
C HIS A 57 -12.64 -1.83 -9.70
N VAL A 58 -12.49 -1.20 -10.88
CA VAL A 58 -13.04 0.14 -11.14
C VAL A 58 -14.57 0.16 -10.99
N ASN A 59 -15.27 -0.89 -11.42
CA ASN A 59 -16.71 -0.98 -11.19
C ASN A 59 -17.05 -1.05 -9.70
N GLN A 60 -16.28 -1.79 -8.89
CA GLN A 60 -16.49 -1.84 -7.43
C GLN A 60 -16.31 -0.45 -6.80
N GLN A 61 -15.29 0.30 -7.20
CA GLN A 61 -15.06 1.67 -6.75
C GLN A 61 -16.22 2.59 -7.10
N VAL A 62 -16.65 2.60 -8.37
CA VAL A 62 -17.81 3.41 -8.82
C VAL A 62 -19.07 3.06 -8.03
N GLN A 63 -19.32 1.78 -7.76
CA GLN A 63 -20.48 1.36 -6.95
C GLN A 63 -20.34 1.79 -5.49
N ALA A 64 -19.15 1.74 -4.91
CA ALA A 64 -18.90 2.22 -3.56
C ALA A 64 -19.21 3.72 -3.43
N GLY A 65 -18.76 4.54 -4.39
CA GLY A 65 -19.07 5.97 -4.43
C GLY A 65 -20.57 6.24 -4.58
N LYS A 66 -21.25 5.57 -5.53
CA LYS A 66 -22.71 5.68 -5.72
C LYS A 66 -23.48 5.28 -4.46
N ASN A 67 -23.06 4.21 -3.78
CA ASN A 67 -23.72 3.77 -2.55
C ASN A 67 -23.53 4.76 -1.40
N TYR A 68 -22.34 5.36 -1.28
CA TYR A 68 -22.10 6.39 -0.28
C TYR A 68 -22.92 7.65 -0.55
N MET A 69 -23.00 8.11 -1.80
CA MET A 69 -23.85 9.25 -2.20
C MET A 69 -25.33 9.02 -1.86
N LYS A 70 -25.84 7.80 -2.04
CA LYS A 70 -27.19 7.43 -1.60
C LYS A 70 -27.34 7.50 -0.08
N ASN A 71 -26.39 6.96 0.65
CA ASN A 71 -26.46 6.87 2.11
C ASN A 71 -26.35 8.25 2.78
N CYS A 72 -25.62 9.19 2.19
CA CYS A 72 -25.50 10.55 2.72
C CYS A 72 -26.57 11.52 2.18
N GLY A 73 -27.52 11.05 1.36
CA GLY A 73 -28.53 11.89 0.70
C GLY A 73 -27.97 12.79 -0.40
N GLY A 74 -26.71 12.58 -0.80
CA GLY A 74 -26.04 13.35 -1.85
C GLY A 74 -26.65 13.13 -3.24
N ASP A 75 -27.32 12.00 -3.49
CA ASP A 75 -28.00 11.73 -4.77
C ASP A 75 -29.19 12.67 -5.05
N GLU A 76 -29.78 13.27 -4.01
CA GLU A 76 -30.94 14.17 -4.16
C GLU A 76 -30.55 15.59 -4.58
N ILE A 77 -29.25 15.91 -4.57
CA ILE A 77 -28.72 17.25 -4.82
C ILE A 77 -28.37 17.42 -6.31
N SER A 78 -29.02 18.35 -6.99
CA SER A 78 -28.71 18.69 -8.39
C SER A 78 -27.32 19.33 -8.50
N ARG A 79 -26.42 18.72 -9.27
CA ARG A 79 -25.10 19.30 -9.61
C ARG A 79 -25.17 20.27 -10.79
N SER A 80 -26.21 20.13 -11.61
CA SER A 80 -26.43 20.89 -12.84
C SER A 80 -26.53 22.39 -12.60
N ASP A 81 -27.17 22.78 -11.50
CA ASP A 81 -27.48 24.17 -11.18
C ASP A 81 -26.40 24.84 -10.31
N MET A 82 -25.43 24.06 -9.81
CA MET A 82 -24.34 24.58 -8.98
C MET A 82 -23.31 25.32 -9.82
N THR A 83 -22.78 26.42 -9.29
CA THR A 83 -21.53 27.01 -9.78
C THR A 83 -20.36 26.06 -9.51
N MET A 84 -19.21 26.27 -10.17
CA MET A 84 -18.05 25.40 -9.97
C MET A 84 -17.53 25.44 -8.52
N ASP A 85 -17.54 26.61 -7.89
CA ASP A 85 -17.08 26.76 -6.50
C ASP A 85 -18.03 26.07 -5.50
N GLU A 86 -19.35 26.15 -5.74
CA GLU A 86 -20.34 25.41 -4.97
C GLU A 86 -20.17 23.90 -5.13
N TYR A 87 -19.91 23.44 -6.35
CA TYR A 87 -19.63 22.02 -6.63
C TYR A 87 -18.37 21.54 -5.89
N LYS A 88 -17.27 22.30 -5.95
CA LYS A 88 -16.03 22.01 -5.22
C LYS A 88 -16.28 21.91 -3.72
N ALA A 89 -17.04 22.85 -3.15
CA ALA A 89 -17.40 22.84 -1.73
C ALA A 89 -18.28 21.64 -1.37
N PHE A 90 -19.27 21.32 -2.19
CA PHE A 90 -20.13 20.15 -2.04
C PHE A 90 -19.32 18.85 -2.03
N PHE A 91 -18.47 18.64 -3.04
CA PHE A 91 -17.67 17.42 -3.14
C PHE A 91 -16.63 17.33 -2.02
N LYS A 92 -16.02 18.45 -1.63
CA LYS A 92 -15.14 18.50 -0.46
C LYS A 92 -15.85 18.02 0.80
N ASN A 93 -17.09 18.44 1.03
CA ASN A 93 -17.87 17.97 2.17
C ASN A 93 -18.19 16.48 2.10
N LEU A 94 -18.45 15.93 0.91
CA LEU A 94 -18.61 14.48 0.72
C LEU A 94 -17.34 13.72 1.12
N MET A 95 -16.19 14.18 0.62
CA MET A 95 -14.88 13.60 0.90
C MET A 95 -14.54 13.70 2.39
N ASP A 96 -14.76 14.84 3.03
CA ASP A 96 -14.50 15.04 4.46
C ASP A 96 -15.40 14.19 5.35
N GLY A 97 -16.61 13.84 4.88
CA GLY A 97 -17.52 12.93 5.57
C GLY A 97 -17.08 11.46 5.58
N VAL A 98 -16.19 11.05 4.67
CA VAL A 98 -15.72 9.66 4.59
C VAL A 98 -14.83 9.35 5.79
N SER A 99 -15.28 8.47 6.66
CA SER A 99 -14.54 8.07 7.86
C SER A 99 -13.35 7.18 7.52
N PHE A 100 -12.25 7.35 8.26
CA PHE A 100 -11.10 6.44 8.21
C PHE A 100 -11.37 5.18 9.05
N ASP A 101 -10.77 4.06 8.63
CA ASP A 101 -10.63 2.91 9.51
C ASP A 101 -9.85 3.31 10.76
N SER A 102 -10.25 2.78 11.91
CA SER A 102 -9.67 3.12 13.20
C SER A 102 -8.16 2.87 13.28
N SER A 103 -7.62 1.90 12.52
CA SER A 103 -6.20 1.61 12.46
C SER A 103 -5.39 2.71 11.76
N GLN A 104 -6.04 3.53 10.91
CA GLN A 104 -5.42 4.63 10.17
C GLN A 104 -5.52 5.97 10.91
N ALA A 105 -5.93 6.02 12.18
CA ALA A 105 -6.14 7.27 12.93
C ALA A 105 -4.91 8.20 12.98
N ASN A 106 -3.69 7.67 12.82
CA ASN A 106 -2.45 8.44 12.80
C ASN A 106 -1.99 8.85 11.38
N CYS A 107 -2.71 8.41 10.34
CA CYS A 107 -2.44 8.79 8.97
C CYS A 107 -3.07 10.16 8.67
N LYS A 108 -2.42 10.91 7.78
CA LYS A 108 -2.90 12.20 7.28
C LYS A 108 -3.04 12.10 5.78
N GLU A 109 -4.14 12.58 5.23
CA GLU A 109 -4.38 12.59 3.79
C GLU A 109 -4.39 14.02 3.27
N MET A 110 -3.71 14.23 2.15
CA MET A 110 -3.74 15.45 1.37
C MET A 110 -4.13 15.07 -0.06
N TRP A 111 -5.30 15.49 -0.50
CA TRP A 111 -5.77 15.28 -1.86
C TRP A 111 -5.76 16.59 -2.64
N SER A 112 -5.49 16.51 -3.93
CA SER A 112 -5.55 17.64 -4.86
C SER A 112 -6.18 17.19 -6.18
N ILE A 113 -7.08 17.99 -6.72
CA ILE A 113 -7.76 17.74 -7.98
C ILE A 113 -7.43 18.88 -8.93
N THR A 114 -7.00 18.56 -10.14
CA THR A 114 -6.72 19.54 -11.21
C THR A 114 -8.01 20.25 -11.65
N GLU A 115 -7.89 21.45 -12.26
CA GLU A 115 -9.07 22.19 -12.72
C GLU A 115 -9.85 21.42 -13.79
N ASP A 116 -9.14 20.80 -14.74
CA ASP A 116 -9.75 19.92 -15.75
C ASP A 116 -10.42 18.70 -15.11
N GLY A 117 -9.85 18.18 -14.00
CA GLY A 117 -10.46 17.12 -13.20
C GLY A 117 -11.80 17.53 -12.59
N TRP A 118 -11.89 18.73 -12.04
CA TRP A 118 -13.15 19.26 -11.51
C TRP A 118 -14.22 19.42 -12.59
N GLU A 119 -13.84 19.95 -13.76
CA GLU A 119 -14.74 20.02 -14.91
C GLU A 119 -15.21 18.63 -15.34
N GLN A 120 -14.30 17.66 -15.44
CA GLN A 120 -14.67 16.29 -15.82
C GLN A 120 -15.62 15.66 -14.81
N MET A 121 -15.35 15.78 -13.50
CA MET A 121 -16.22 15.21 -12.47
C MET A 121 -17.64 15.79 -12.51
N LYS A 122 -17.77 17.10 -12.75
CA LYS A 122 -19.08 17.76 -12.87
C LYS A 122 -19.88 17.27 -14.08
N ASN A 123 -19.19 16.90 -15.17
CA ASN A 123 -19.82 16.46 -16.41
C ASN A 123 -20.00 14.93 -16.51
N ASP A 124 -19.19 14.14 -15.80
CA ASP A 124 -19.25 12.68 -15.75
C ASP A 124 -19.51 12.20 -14.30
N PRO A 125 -20.79 11.95 -13.95
CA PRO A 125 -21.15 11.43 -12.64
C PRO A 125 -20.51 10.07 -12.30
N GLU A 126 -20.11 9.27 -13.31
CA GLU A 126 -19.40 8.02 -13.02
C GLU A 126 -17.97 8.28 -12.56
N TYR A 127 -17.32 9.32 -13.08
CA TYR A 127 -15.99 9.72 -12.64
C TYR A 127 -16.03 10.35 -11.25
N GLU A 128 -17.03 11.21 -10.94
CA GLU A 128 -17.26 11.70 -9.58
C GLU A 128 -17.41 10.53 -8.58
N ALA A 129 -18.24 9.54 -8.94
CA ALA A 129 -18.44 8.36 -8.11
C ALA A 129 -17.18 7.50 -8.00
N TRP A 130 -16.35 7.44 -9.05
CA TRP A 130 -15.08 6.74 -9.00
C TRP A 130 -14.08 7.40 -8.03
N VAL A 131 -13.90 8.73 -8.10
CA VAL A 131 -13.01 9.47 -7.19
C VAL A 131 -13.43 9.25 -5.73
N LEU A 132 -14.73 9.38 -5.46
CA LEU A 132 -15.28 9.16 -4.13
C LEU A 132 -15.13 7.70 -3.67
N GLY A 133 -15.38 6.75 -4.58
CA GLY A 133 -15.23 5.32 -4.36
C GLY A 133 -13.80 4.92 -4.03
N TYR A 134 -12.82 5.45 -4.76
CA TYR A 134 -11.41 5.27 -4.47
C TYR A 134 -11.06 5.77 -3.06
N THR A 135 -11.52 6.96 -2.68
CA THR A 135 -11.27 7.50 -1.34
C THR A 135 -11.89 6.64 -0.24
N ILE A 136 -13.10 6.12 -0.44
CA ILE A 136 -13.74 5.18 0.49
C ILE A 136 -12.89 3.92 0.64
N GLU A 137 -12.45 3.35 -0.48
CA GLU A 137 -11.60 2.17 -0.47
C GLU A 137 -10.28 2.41 0.27
N ASN A 138 -9.56 3.48 -0.08
CA ASN A 138 -8.29 3.87 0.54
C ASN A 138 -8.41 4.04 2.06
N ARG A 139 -9.43 4.78 2.50
CA ARG A 139 -9.69 5.05 3.93
C ARG A 139 -10.21 3.84 4.69
N SER A 140 -10.73 2.81 4.01
CA SER A 140 -11.24 1.58 4.62
C SER A 140 -10.17 0.51 4.88
N VAL A 141 -8.96 0.67 4.33
CA VAL A 141 -7.89 -0.33 4.48
C VAL A 141 -7.53 -0.51 5.95
N HIS A 142 -7.58 -1.74 6.42
CA HIS A 142 -7.20 -2.06 7.79
C HIS A 142 -5.70 -2.36 7.91
N PHE A 143 -5.01 -1.64 8.80
CA PHE A 143 -3.61 -1.89 9.12
C PHE A 143 -3.49 -2.78 10.38
N PRO A 144 -2.86 -3.97 10.28
CA PRO A 144 -2.69 -4.88 11.42
C PRO A 144 -1.73 -4.33 12.49
N PHE A 145 -0.96 -3.29 12.17
CA PHE A 145 -0.04 -2.61 13.07
C PHE A 145 -0.24 -1.10 12.95
N GLN A 146 -0.03 -0.37 14.04
CA GLN A 146 -0.08 1.09 14.01
C GLN A 146 1.01 1.63 13.07
N ALA A 147 0.58 2.17 11.95
CA ALA A 147 1.42 2.84 10.98
C ALA A 147 0.90 4.26 10.78
N SER A 148 1.83 5.19 10.53
CA SER A 148 1.54 6.59 10.31
C SER A 148 2.08 6.99 8.95
N PHE A 149 1.21 7.35 8.04
CA PHE A 149 1.56 7.80 6.68
C PHE A 149 0.97 9.17 6.39
N LEU A 150 1.71 9.97 5.62
CA LEU A 150 1.18 11.11 4.90
C LEU A 150 0.83 10.61 3.49
N ASN A 151 -0.46 10.45 3.23
CA ASN A 151 -0.98 10.04 1.93
C ASN A 151 -1.20 11.29 1.08
N VAL A 152 -0.61 11.33 -0.11
CA VAL A 152 -0.75 12.41 -1.07
C VAL A 152 -1.44 11.86 -2.31
N GLU A 153 -2.67 12.30 -2.54
CA GLU A 153 -3.51 11.85 -3.67
C GLU A 153 -3.66 12.99 -4.68
N LYS A 154 -3.39 12.70 -5.95
CA LYS A 154 -3.53 13.66 -7.04
C LYS A 154 -4.50 13.10 -8.08
N PHE A 155 -5.57 13.84 -8.38
CA PHE A 155 -6.58 13.46 -9.37
C PHE A 155 -6.52 14.37 -10.59
N GLY A 156 -6.49 13.75 -11.77
CA GLY A 156 -6.53 14.42 -13.07
C GLY A 156 -7.91 14.46 -13.70
N ALA A 157 -7.95 14.66 -15.02
CA ALA A 157 -9.17 14.57 -15.83
C ALA A 157 -9.49 13.13 -16.28
N SER A 158 -8.59 12.17 -16.02
CA SER A 158 -8.82 10.75 -16.30
C SER A 158 -8.33 9.86 -15.16
N ILE A 159 -8.79 8.62 -15.14
CA ILE A 159 -8.35 7.61 -14.15
C ILE A 159 -6.83 7.34 -14.27
N GLU A 160 -6.25 7.41 -15.46
CA GLU A 160 -4.81 7.16 -15.66
C GLU A 160 -3.92 8.27 -15.08
N GLU A 161 -4.47 9.48 -14.93
CA GLU A 161 -3.76 10.63 -14.36
C GLU A 161 -3.81 10.67 -12.84
N HIS A 162 -4.58 9.76 -12.21
CA HIS A 162 -4.59 9.62 -10.77
C HIS A 162 -3.30 8.98 -10.26
N HIS A 163 -2.71 9.57 -9.22
CA HIS A 163 -1.52 9.06 -8.56
C HIS A 163 -1.57 9.28 -7.05
N GLY A 164 -1.43 8.19 -6.29
CA GLY A 164 -1.38 8.18 -4.83
C GLY A 164 -0.01 7.80 -4.29
N GLU A 165 0.52 8.58 -3.34
CA GLU A 165 1.79 8.32 -2.67
C GLU A 165 1.62 8.26 -1.15
N GLY A 166 2.05 7.17 -0.52
CA GLY A 166 2.12 7.05 0.94
C GLY A 166 3.52 7.31 1.45
N ILE A 167 3.74 8.43 2.15
CA ILE A 167 5.03 8.77 2.75
C ILE A 167 5.00 8.38 4.23
N PRO A 168 5.85 7.46 4.72
CA PRO A 168 5.87 7.12 6.13
C PRO A 168 6.22 8.35 6.96
N MET A 169 5.32 8.73 7.86
CA MET A 169 5.64 9.73 8.87
C MET A 169 6.54 9.06 9.89
N ASN A 170 7.76 9.57 10.06
CA ASN A 170 8.66 9.11 11.11
C ASN A 170 7.96 9.26 12.47
N THR A 171 7.35 8.19 12.98
CA THR A 171 7.33 7.94 14.42
C THR A 171 8.78 7.84 14.78
N GLU A 172 9.30 8.83 15.53
CA GLU A 172 10.69 8.87 15.96
C GLU A 172 11.17 7.45 16.24
N SER A 173 12.05 6.93 15.37
CA SER A 173 12.78 5.71 15.71
C SER A 173 13.34 5.99 17.10
N PRO A 174 13.10 5.14 18.12
CA PRO A 174 13.57 5.42 19.46
C PRO A 174 15.03 5.78 19.32
N LYS A 175 15.37 7.05 19.60
CA LYS A 175 16.71 7.60 19.41
C LYS A 175 17.62 6.59 20.07
N LYS A 176 18.39 5.84 19.26
CA LYS A 176 19.34 4.86 19.79
C LYS A 176 20.30 5.68 20.61
N SER A 177 20.05 5.69 21.91
CA SER A 177 20.91 6.30 22.90
C SER A 177 22.31 5.77 22.65
N GLY A 178 23.24 6.71 22.55
CA GLY A 178 24.52 6.50 21.91
C GLY A 178 25.30 5.34 22.51
N LYS A 179 25.39 4.24 21.76
CA LYS A 179 26.61 3.46 21.56
C LYS A 179 26.59 2.99 20.12
N LYS A 180 27.73 3.07 19.44
CA LYS A 180 27.94 2.56 18.08
C LYS A 180 28.00 1.03 18.15
N ASP A 181 26.88 0.42 18.54
CA ASP A 181 26.75 -1.03 18.63
C ASP A 181 26.89 -1.62 17.23
N GLU A 182 27.77 -2.62 17.09
CA GLU A 182 27.95 -3.36 15.84
C GLU A 182 26.58 -3.76 15.26
N SER A 183 26.35 -3.46 13.98
CA SER A 183 25.12 -3.82 13.27
C SER A 183 24.81 -5.30 13.46
N TRP A 184 23.51 -5.64 13.53
CA TRP A 184 23.08 -7.03 13.61
C TRP A 184 23.68 -7.89 12.48
N TRP A 185 23.85 -7.31 11.29
CA TRP A 185 24.52 -7.95 10.16
C TRP A 185 26.00 -8.24 10.42
N SER A 186 26.73 -7.29 11.02
CA SER A 186 28.12 -7.47 11.42
C SER A 186 28.25 -8.57 12.48
N LYS A 187 27.36 -8.60 13.48
CA LYS A 187 27.30 -9.66 14.50
C LYS A 187 27.02 -11.03 13.87
N ARG A 188 26.08 -11.11 12.93
CA ARG A 188 25.74 -12.34 12.19
C ARG A 188 26.92 -12.85 11.36
N GLN A 189 27.57 -11.96 10.62
CA GLN A 189 28.72 -12.31 9.78
C GLN A 189 29.91 -12.80 10.62
N LYS A 190 30.17 -12.16 11.78
CA LYS A 190 31.22 -12.58 12.71
C LYS A 190 30.96 -13.97 13.28
N ARG A 191 29.73 -14.27 13.71
CA ARG A 191 29.32 -15.61 14.16
C ARG A 191 29.52 -16.67 13.08
N MET A 192 29.12 -16.36 11.83
CA MET A 192 29.31 -17.28 10.72
C MET A 192 30.80 -17.56 10.44
N LYS A 193 31.64 -16.51 10.44
CA LYS A 193 33.09 -16.64 10.22
C LYS A 193 33.75 -17.48 11.32
N GLU A 194 33.34 -17.32 12.57
CA GLU A 194 33.83 -18.14 13.68
C GLU A 194 33.41 -19.60 13.57
N LEU A 195 32.16 -19.86 13.16
CA LEU A 195 31.65 -21.21 12.93
C LEU A 195 32.44 -21.92 11.81
N MET A 196 32.68 -21.24 10.70
CA MET A 196 33.50 -21.78 9.59
C MET A 196 34.93 -22.07 10.03
N LYS A 197 35.55 -21.18 10.80
CA LYS A 197 36.90 -21.42 11.35
C LYS A 197 36.94 -22.63 12.28
N ARG A 198 35.91 -22.84 13.11
CA ARG A 198 35.82 -24.01 13.98
C ARG A 198 35.70 -25.30 13.16
N GLN A 199 34.81 -25.31 12.16
CA GLN A 199 34.65 -26.47 11.28
C GLN A 199 35.95 -26.82 10.54
N GLN A 200 36.65 -25.81 10.00
CA GLN A 200 37.95 -26.00 9.34
C GLN A 200 39.00 -26.59 10.29
N LYS A 201 39.12 -26.05 11.51
CA LYS A 201 40.05 -26.58 12.53
C LYS A 201 39.74 -28.03 12.90
N THR A 202 38.45 -28.38 13.07
CA THR A 202 38.04 -29.75 13.36
C THR A 202 38.32 -30.70 12.20
N ALA A 203 38.06 -30.26 10.96
CA ALA A 203 38.36 -31.05 9.76
C ALA A 203 39.87 -31.32 9.62
N LEU A 204 40.71 -30.31 9.90
CA LEU A 204 42.18 -30.45 9.89
C LEU A 204 42.66 -31.44 10.95
N LYS A 205 42.16 -31.34 12.20
CA LYS A 205 42.49 -32.31 13.26
C LYS A 205 42.11 -33.74 12.88
N ARG A 206 40.89 -33.94 12.38
CA ARG A 206 40.44 -35.26 11.90
C ARG A 206 41.28 -35.78 10.73
N ALA A 207 41.73 -34.91 9.83
CA ALA A 207 42.59 -35.31 8.73
C ALA A 207 43.99 -35.70 9.22
N GLN A 208 44.53 -35.00 10.21
CA GLN A 208 45.81 -35.34 10.84
C GLN A 208 45.73 -36.66 11.61
N GLU A 209 44.67 -36.88 12.38
CA GLU A 209 44.42 -38.16 13.06
C GLU A 209 44.33 -39.32 12.06
N ARG A 210 43.63 -39.13 10.93
CA ARG A 210 43.59 -40.14 9.86
C ARG A 210 44.97 -40.45 9.28
N ARG A 211 45.82 -39.44 9.07
CA ARG A 211 47.20 -39.64 8.60
C ARG A 211 48.03 -40.42 9.62
N ASN A 212 48.02 -39.99 10.88
CA ASN A 212 48.76 -40.69 11.92
C ASN A 212 48.33 -42.17 12.03
N VAL A 213 47.03 -42.45 11.88
CA VAL A 213 46.51 -43.81 11.89
C VAL A 213 46.99 -44.60 10.67
N THR A 214 46.96 -44.02 9.46
CA THR A 214 47.50 -44.70 8.26
C THR A 214 49.00 -44.96 8.38
N ASP A 215 49.76 -43.99 8.91
CA ASP A 215 51.21 -44.12 9.09
C ASP A 215 51.53 -45.29 10.05
N ILE A 216 50.77 -45.44 11.15
CA ILE A 216 50.90 -46.58 12.08
C ILE A 216 50.57 -47.91 11.38
N TYR A 217 49.56 -47.96 10.51
CA TYR A 217 49.24 -49.19 9.78
C TYR A 217 50.32 -49.53 8.75
N GLU A 218 50.87 -48.55 8.05
CA GLU A 218 51.97 -48.75 7.10
C GLU A 218 53.25 -49.24 7.80
N GLU A 219 53.64 -48.63 8.92
CA GLU A 219 54.81 -49.06 9.70
C GLU A 219 54.67 -50.50 10.24
N ASN A 220 53.46 -50.88 10.69
CA ASN A 220 53.21 -52.25 11.15
C ASN A 220 53.20 -53.27 10.01
N ILE A 221 52.78 -52.89 8.79
CA ILE A 221 52.87 -53.75 7.60
C ILE A 221 54.34 -53.94 7.21
N ASP A 222 55.15 -52.88 7.25
CA ASP A 222 56.59 -52.95 6.95
C ASP A 222 57.32 -53.87 7.94
N ILE A 223 57.08 -53.72 9.25
CA ILE A 223 57.66 -54.60 10.28
C ILE A 223 57.25 -56.07 10.08
N PHE A 224 55.99 -56.33 9.74
CA PHE A 224 55.51 -57.70 9.49
C PHE A 224 56.15 -58.32 8.24
N THR A 225 56.29 -57.56 7.17
CA THR A 225 56.92 -58.03 5.92
C THR A 225 58.43 -58.27 6.09
N GLU A 226 59.12 -57.42 6.85
CA GLU A 226 60.55 -57.56 7.16
C GLU A 226 60.82 -58.82 8.02
N SER A 227 59.96 -59.10 9.00
CA SER A 227 60.00 -60.32 9.83
C SER A 227 59.80 -61.60 8.99
N MET A 228 58.89 -61.56 8.01
CA MET A 228 58.62 -62.70 7.11
C MET A 228 59.77 -62.94 6.10
N MET A 229 60.53 -61.90 5.73
CA MET A 229 61.68 -62.01 4.83
C MET A 229 63.00 -62.34 5.56
N GLY A 230 63.12 -62.07 6.86
CA GLY A 230 64.30 -62.40 7.68
C GLY A 230 64.42 -63.87 8.12
N GLY A 231 63.42 -64.71 7.83
CA GLY A 231 63.34 -66.11 8.26
C GLY A 231 64.08 -67.13 7.36
N LYS A 232 65.35 -66.89 7.02
CA LYS A 232 66.27 -67.94 6.54
C LYS A 232 67.67 -67.61 7.01
N ASN A 233 68.13 -68.28 8.06
CA ASN A 233 69.53 -68.63 8.37
C ASN A 233 69.54 -69.48 9.64
N GLY A 234 69.21 -70.76 9.48
CA GLY A 234 69.30 -71.76 10.54
C GLY A 234 69.76 -73.09 9.95
N THR A 235 71.06 -73.24 9.75
CA THR A 235 71.77 -74.51 9.67
C THR A 235 73.24 -74.22 9.95
N GLU A 236 73.82 -74.81 10.99
CA GLU A 236 75.03 -75.64 10.88
C GLU A 236 75.37 -76.30 12.25
N TYR A 237 75.14 -77.62 12.25
CA TYR A 237 75.91 -78.75 12.81
C TYR A 237 76.18 -78.96 14.33
N PHE A 238 75.93 -80.24 14.66
CA PHE A 238 76.32 -81.11 15.80
C PHE A 238 75.47 -81.09 17.07
#